data_AF-A0A7S0Q420-F1
#
_entry.id   AF-A0A7S0Q420-F1
#
_cell.length_a   1.000
_cell.length_b   1.000
_cell.length_c   1.000
_cell.angle_alpha   90.00
_cell.angle_beta   90.00
_cell.angle_gamma   90.00
#
_symmetry.space_group_name_H-M   'P 1'
#
loop_
_entity.id
_entity.type
_entity.pdbx_description
1 polymer ?
#
loop_
_entity_poly.entity_id
_entity_poly.type
_entity_poly.pdbx_seq_one_letter_code
_entity_poly.pdbx_strand_id
1 'polypeptide(L)'
;LPPHPPFDKLDVFWQRISHAAPRELQEASDVLMPTGASVAPMDSFANVNMDPVEKGSVSPEAIRPPAYRDQARTLVRRMTLKEKASLCSGSSFWKLQSIERLGISEVMVADGPHGLRKDMGASHLGLSDSVRATCFPTASALGASWDPELLYDVGSALGAECVAQDVATILGPGINIKRHPQCGRNFEYFSEDPHVSGELAVAFIKGVQRHGVGTSLKHFACNQQEKDRLPGGTR
;
A
#
# COMPACT_ATOMS: atom_id res chain seq x y z
N LEU A 1 12.70 22.97 23.50
CA LEU A 1 13.02 21.55 23.24
C LEU A 1 14.43 21.48 22.64
N PRO A 2 15.32 20.62 23.14
CA PRO A 2 16.57 20.29 22.45
C PRO A 2 16.26 19.51 21.16
N PRO A 3 17.17 19.46 20.17
CA PRO A 3 16.89 18.82 18.88
C PRO A 3 16.62 17.32 19.05
N HIS A 4 15.61 16.83 18.33
CA HIS A 4 15.32 15.39 18.22
C HIS A 4 16.55 14.64 17.64
N PRO A 5 16.92 13.46 18.16
CA PRO A 5 17.90 12.62 17.50
C PRO A 5 17.29 12.01 16.22
N PRO A 6 18.12 11.69 15.20
CA PRO A 6 17.63 11.10 13.96
C PRO A 6 17.10 9.69 14.25
N PHE A 7 15.80 9.48 14.02
CA PHE A 7 15.18 8.16 14.04
C PHE A 7 15.33 7.52 12.66
N ASP A 8 16.11 6.45 12.56
CA ASP A 8 16.27 5.62 11.36
C ASP A 8 14.96 4.87 11.04
N LYS A 9 14.26 5.31 9.99
CA LYS A 9 12.90 4.87 9.62
C LYS A 9 12.83 3.64 8.71
N LEU A 10 13.84 2.76 8.67
CA LEU A 10 13.89 1.65 7.69
C LEU A 10 14.10 0.25 8.26
N ASP A 11 14.32 0.10 9.57
CA ASP A 11 14.65 -1.21 10.17
C ASP A 11 13.44 -2.07 10.58
N VAL A 12 12.25 -1.47 10.75
CA VAL A 12 11.09 -2.18 11.35
C VAL A 12 10.47 -3.22 10.41
N PHE A 13 10.52 -2.99 9.09
CA PHE A 13 9.97 -3.93 8.10
C PHE A 13 10.79 -5.22 7.97
N TRP A 14 12.13 -5.12 8.03
CA TRP A 14 13.03 -6.27 7.86
C TRP A 14 13.42 -6.96 9.17
N GLN A 15 13.35 -6.27 10.32
CA GLN A 15 13.49 -6.92 11.63
C GLN A 15 12.44 -8.02 11.84
N ARG A 16 11.22 -7.86 11.30
CA ARG A 16 10.15 -8.87 11.38
C ARG A 16 10.37 -10.11 10.51
N ILE A 17 11.20 -10.04 9.47
CA ILE A 17 11.61 -11.22 8.69
C ILE A 17 12.74 -12.00 9.40
N SER A 18 13.43 -11.40 10.38
CA SER A 18 14.60 -12.02 11.02
C SER A 18 14.40 -12.50 12.47
N HIS A 19 13.33 -12.15 13.19
CA HIS A 19 13.19 -12.56 14.59
C HIS A 19 11.74 -12.90 14.99
N ALA A 20 11.55 -14.10 15.54
CA ALA A 20 10.32 -14.55 16.21
C ALA A 20 10.52 -14.66 17.73
N ALA A 21 9.63 -13.96 18.48
CA ALA A 21 9.10 -14.18 19.85
C ALA A 21 9.98 -13.85 21.11
N PRO A 22 9.41 -13.60 22.34
CA PRO A 22 7.98 -13.46 22.76
C PRO A 22 7.60 -12.26 23.71
N ARG A 23 6.27 -12.08 23.87
CA ARG A 23 5.43 -11.49 24.96
C ARG A 23 6.00 -10.37 25.87
N GLU A 24 5.51 -9.12 25.73
CA GLU A 24 5.38 -8.16 26.87
C GLU A 24 4.66 -6.81 26.60
N LEU A 25 3.95 -6.59 25.48
CA LEU A 25 3.30 -5.29 25.22
C LEU A 25 1.78 -5.40 25.20
N GLN A 26 1.21 -5.72 26.36
CA GLN A 26 -0.24 -5.68 26.62
C GLN A 26 -0.62 -4.64 27.70
N GLU A 27 0.30 -3.75 28.08
CA GLU A 27 0.07 -2.71 29.09
C GLU A 27 0.63 -1.36 28.63
N ALA A 28 -0.01 -0.72 27.65
CA ALA A 28 0.28 0.69 27.32
C ALA A 28 -0.87 1.38 26.55
N SER A 29 -2.12 0.97 26.76
CA SER A 29 -3.30 1.60 26.11
C SER A 29 -4.09 2.56 27.00
N ASP A 30 -3.69 2.74 28.26
CA ASP A 30 -4.32 3.70 29.15
C ASP A 30 -3.31 4.79 29.51
N VAL A 31 -3.76 6.05 29.48
CA VAL A 31 -3.00 7.30 29.74
C VAL A 31 -2.40 7.95 28.48
N LEU A 32 -3.22 8.71 27.73
CA LEU A 32 -2.92 10.10 27.28
C LEU A 32 -3.98 10.60 26.27
N MET A 33 -5.06 11.19 26.81
CA MET A 33 -5.87 12.19 26.13
C MET A 33 -6.05 13.36 27.10
N PRO A 34 -5.65 14.58 26.73
CA PRO A 34 -6.37 15.75 27.19
C PRO A 34 -6.87 16.59 26.01
N THR A 35 -8.10 17.04 26.20
CA THR A 35 -8.94 17.91 25.40
C THR A 35 -8.34 19.30 25.10
N GLY A 36 -8.57 19.82 23.89
CA GLY A 36 -8.70 21.26 23.64
C GLY A 36 -7.77 21.86 22.58
N ALA A 37 -8.27 22.05 21.36
CA ALA A 37 -7.84 23.11 20.45
C ALA A 37 -8.96 23.43 19.43
N SER A 38 -9.24 24.71 19.24
CA SER A 38 -10.35 25.25 18.43
C SER A 38 -10.07 25.25 16.93
N VAL A 39 -11.13 25.11 16.12
CA VAL A 39 -11.14 25.21 14.66
C VAL A 39 -11.00 26.66 14.18
N ALA A 40 -10.09 26.94 13.24
CA ALA A 40 -9.96 28.24 12.58
C ALA A 40 -10.93 28.39 11.38
N PRO A 41 -11.35 29.61 11.00
CA PRO A 41 -12.44 29.84 10.04
C PRO A 41 -12.04 29.58 8.57
N MET A 42 -13.05 29.32 7.75
CA MET A 42 -13.03 28.73 6.41
C MET A 42 -12.53 29.65 5.25
N ASP A 43 -11.92 30.81 5.52
CA ASP A 43 -11.71 31.87 4.51
C ASP A 43 -10.25 32.14 4.10
N SER A 44 -9.29 31.26 4.40
CA SER A 44 -7.88 31.50 4.03
C SER A 44 -7.39 30.81 2.73
N PHE A 45 -8.28 30.25 1.91
CA PHE A 45 -7.87 29.46 0.72
C PHE A 45 -7.57 30.28 -0.55
N ALA A 46 -7.62 31.61 -0.51
CA ALA A 46 -7.52 32.41 -1.72
C ALA A 46 -6.11 32.62 -2.28
N ASN A 47 -5.02 32.25 -1.58
CA ASN A 47 -3.65 32.50 -2.08
C ASN A 47 -2.62 31.47 -1.57
N VAL A 48 -2.81 30.20 -1.90
CA VAL A 48 -1.68 29.25 -1.86
C VAL A 48 -1.09 29.19 -3.26
N ASN A 49 -0.04 30.00 -3.48
CA ASN A 49 0.81 29.83 -4.66
C ASN A 49 1.48 28.46 -4.52
N MET A 50 1.01 27.48 -5.30
CA MET A 50 1.74 26.24 -5.50
C MET A 50 2.96 26.57 -6.35
N ASP A 51 4.11 26.73 -5.69
CA ASP A 51 5.38 26.76 -6.42
C ASP A 51 5.47 25.50 -7.29
N PRO A 52 6.05 25.57 -8.51
CA PRO A 52 6.17 24.40 -9.36
C PRO A 52 6.90 23.30 -8.60
N VAL A 53 6.30 22.11 -8.54
CA VAL A 53 6.98 20.90 -8.05
C VAL A 53 8.30 20.80 -8.80
N GLU A 54 9.42 21.02 -8.12
CA GLU A 54 10.73 20.82 -8.71
C GLU A 54 10.75 19.39 -9.28
N LYS A 55 11.10 19.28 -10.57
CA LYS A 55 11.38 18.00 -11.23
C LYS A 55 12.68 17.42 -10.67
N GLY A 56 12.70 17.10 -9.39
CA GLY A 56 13.72 16.26 -8.78
C GLY A 56 13.51 14.85 -9.31
N SER A 57 14.28 14.47 -10.33
CA SER A 57 14.37 13.07 -10.73
C SER A 57 14.94 12.30 -9.55
N VAL A 58 14.07 11.70 -8.72
CA VAL A 58 14.51 10.75 -7.71
C VAL A 58 15.17 9.60 -8.47
N SER A 59 16.49 9.46 -8.35
CA SER A 59 17.19 8.38 -9.02
C SER A 59 16.63 7.04 -8.49
N PRO A 60 16.49 6.00 -9.32
CA PRO A 60 16.02 4.69 -8.87
C PRO A 60 16.82 4.10 -7.70
N GLU A 61 18.04 4.59 -7.49
CA GLU A 61 18.98 4.20 -6.43
C GLU A 61 18.64 4.83 -5.08
N ALA A 62 17.97 5.99 -5.04
CA ALA A 62 17.60 6.67 -3.79
C ALA A 62 16.43 6.01 -3.04
N ILE A 63 15.64 5.16 -3.72
CA ILE A 63 14.43 4.55 -3.15
C ILE A 63 14.75 3.25 -2.40
N ARG A 64 15.95 2.69 -2.54
CA ARG A 64 16.35 1.43 -1.88
C ARG A 64 17.70 1.59 -1.22
N PRO A 65 17.81 1.46 0.11
CA PRO A 65 19.11 1.36 0.77
C PRO A 65 19.97 0.30 0.06
N PRO A 66 21.19 0.64 -0.40
CA PRO A 66 22.05 -0.25 -1.18
C PRO A 66 22.23 -1.64 -0.54
N ALA A 67 22.20 -1.69 0.80
CA ALA A 67 22.26 -2.90 1.60
C ALA A 67 21.26 -3.99 1.17
N TYR A 68 20.03 -3.61 0.79
CA TYR A 68 19.00 -4.60 0.43
C TYR A 68 19.22 -5.23 -0.94
N ARG A 69 19.79 -4.47 -1.89
CA ARG A 69 20.09 -5.00 -3.22
C ARG A 69 21.17 -6.08 -3.12
N ASP A 70 22.16 -5.87 -2.27
CA ASP A 70 23.26 -6.82 -2.08
C ASP A 70 22.83 -8.04 -1.27
N GLN A 71 21.98 -7.87 -0.25
CA GLN A 71 21.33 -8.98 0.46
C GLN A 71 20.50 -9.84 -0.50
N ALA A 72 19.64 -9.23 -1.32
CA ALA A 72 18.83 -9.95 -2.29
C ALA A 72 19.71 -10.70 -3.32
N ARG A 73 20.76 -10.07 -3.84
CA ARG A 73 21.74 -10.74 -4.73
C ARG A 73 22.39 -11.94 -4.04
N THR A 74 22.76 -11.81 -2.77
CA THR A 74 23.37 -12.88 -1.98
C THR A 74 22.40 -14.05 -1.79
N LEU A 75 21.15 -13.77 -1.42
CA LEU A 75 20.10 -14.79 -1.30
C LEU A 75 19.87 -15.51 -2.63
N VAL A 76 19.67 -14.78 -3.73
CA VAL A 76 19.45 -15.35 -5.07
C VAL A 76 20.64 -16.20 -5.54
N ARG A 77 21.89 -15.83 -5.20
CA ARG A 77 23.07 -16.66 -5.49
C ARG A 77 23.08 -17.98 -4.73
N ARG A 78 22.51 -18.01 -3.51
CA ARG A 78 22.40 -19.20 -2.65
C ARG A 78 21.20 -20.09 -2.98
N MET A 79 20.31 -19.65 -3.89
CA MET A 79 19.15 -20.41 -4.33
C MET A 79 19.50 -21.42 -5.42
N THR A 80 18.94 -22.61 -5.30
CA THR A 80 18.81 -23.58 -6.39
C THR A 80 17.89 -23.04 -7.49
N LEU A 81 17.91 -23.66 -8.68
CA LEU A 81 16.99 -23.30 -9.75
C LEU A 81 15.52 -23.50 -9.36
N LYS A 82 15.22 -24.57 -8.59
CA LYS A 82 13.86 -24.85 -8.12
C LYS A 82 13.36 -23.77 -7.16
N GLU A 83 14.19 -23.34 -6.21
CA GLU A 83 13.88 -22.24 -5.29
C GLU A 83 13.61 -20.93 -6.07
N LYS A 84 14.45 -20.60 -7.07
CA LYS A 84 14.22 -19.42 -7.94
C LYS A 84 12.90 -19.51 -8.70
N ALA A 85 12.61 -20.65 -9.31
CA ALA A 85 11.37 -20.86 -10.04
C ALA A 85 10.14 -20.76 -9.13
N SER A 86 10.24 -21.27 -7.90
CA SER A 86 9.12 -21.23 -6.94
C SER A 86 8.71 -19.80 -6.54
N LEU A 87 9.65 -18.85 -6.49
CA LEU A 87 9.36 -17.45 -6.16
C LEU A 87 8.63 -16.68 -7.29
N CYS A 88 8.46 -17.27 -8.47
CA CYS A 88 7.71 -16.67 -9.58
C CYS A 88 6.19 -16.86 -9.45
N SER A 89 5.72 -17.49 -8.38
CA SER A 89 4.30 -17.72 -8.08
C SER A 89 4.05 -17.58 -6.58
N GLY A 90 2.82 -17.26 -6.19
CA GLY A 90 2.39 -17.33 -4.79
C GLY A 90 2.34 -18.78 -4.29
N SER A 91 2.52 -18.98 -2.98
CA SER A 91 2.30 -20.27 -2.30
C SER A 91 0.80 -20.58 -2.16
N SER A 92 -0.02 -19.54 -2.09
CA SER A 92 -1.47 -19.59 -2.11
C SER A 92 -2.02 -18.32 -2.77
N PHE A 93 -3.34 -18.15 -2.76
CA PHE A 93 -3.99 -16.97 -3.35
C PHE A 93 -3.53 -15.64 -2.73
N TRP A 94 -3.22 -15.63 -1.43
CA TRP A 94 -2.90 -14.43 -0.66
C TRP A 94 -1.47 -14.39 -0.12
N LYS A 95 -0.63 -15.38 -0.45
CA LYS A 95 0.70 -15.53 0.16
C LYS A 95 1.78 -15.74 -0.87
N LEU A 96 2.92 -15.08 -0.67
CA LEU A 96 4.11 -15.28 -1.48
C LEU A 96 4.92 -16.49 -1.02
N GLN A 97 5.67 -17.09 -1.93
CA GLN A 97 6.46 -18.28 -1.65
C GLN A 97 7.57 -18.04 -0.60
N SER A 98 7.75 -19.00 0.32
CA SER A 98 8.83 -19.01 1.31
C SER A 98 10.01 -19.90 0.88
N ILE A 99 11.19 -19.63 1.47
CA ILE A 99 12.39 -20.48 1.40
C ILE A 99 13.03 -20.52 2.79
N GLU A 100 12.61 -21.47 3.62
CA GLU A 100 13.00 -21.58 5.04
C GLU A 100 14.52 -21.70 5.24
N ARG A 101 15.21 -22.52 4.43
CA ARG A 101 16.67 -22.70 4.49
C ARG A 101 17.45 -21.40 4.32
N LEU A 102 16.86 -20.41 3.64
CA LEU A 102 17.46 -19.09 3.42
C LEU A 102 16.88 -18.00 4.35
N GLY A 103 16.00 -18.36 5.27
CA GLY A 103 15.33 -17.40 6.16
C GLY A 103 14.33 -16.49 5.44
N ILE A 104 13.77 -16.94 4.30
CA ILE A 104 12.76 -16.17 3.57
C ILE A 104 11.39 -16.67 4.01
N SER A 105 10.71 -15.87 4.83
CA SER A 105 9.37 -16.16 5.32
C SER A 105 8.32 -15.98 4.23
N GLU A 106 7.20 -16.69 4.40
CA GLU A 106 5.98 -16.41 3.66
C GLU A 106 5.45 -15.03 4.05
N VAL A 107 4.93 -14.27 3.08
CA VAL A 107 4.34 -12.94 3.35
C VAL A 107 2.96 -12.84 2.72
N MET A 108 2.05 -12.17 3.43
CA MET A 108 0.68 -11.98 3.00
C MET A 108 0.52 -10.72 2.14
N VAL A 109 -0.28 -10.85 1.08
CA VAL A 109 -0.83 -9.74 0.31
C VAL A 109 -2.35 -9.71 0.49
N ALA A 110 -2.95 -8.54 0.45
CA ALA A 110 -4.40 -8.41 0.61
C ALA A 110 -4.97 -7.28 -0.26
N ASP A 111 -6.22 -7.42 -0.67
CA ASP A 111 -6.99 -6.29 -1.20
C ASP A 111 -7.24 -5.25 -0.09
N GLY A 112 -7.63 -4.01 -0.38
CA GLY A 112 -7.70 -3.39 -1.70
C GLY A 112 -7.67 -1.86 -1.62
N PRO A 113 -7.96 -1.15 -2.72
CA PRO A 113 -7.59 0.27 -2.87
C PRO A 113 -8.30 1.26 -1.95
N HIS A 114 -9.37 0.86 -1.26
CA HIS A 114 -10.18 1.72 -0.38
C HIS A 114 -10.60 0.99 0.92
N GLY A 115 -9.77 0.10 1.43
CA GLY A 115 -10.03 -0.68 2.64
C GLY A 115 -9.25 -1.98 2.64
N LEU A 116 -8.70 -2.36 3.81
CA LEU A 116 -8.05 -3.67 3.96
C LEU A 116 -9.11 -4.79 3.96
N ARG A 117 -8.93 -5.77 3.10
CA ARG A 117 -9.75 -6.98 3.01
C ARG A 117 -8.84 -8.20 3.12
N LYS A 118 -8.52 -8.57 4.36
CA LYS A 118 -7.85 -9.84 4.67
C LYS A 118 -8.90 -10.91 4.93
N ASP A 119 -8.89 -11.92 4.07
CA ASP A 119 -9.78 -13.08 4.15
C ASP A 119 -9.44 -13.92 5.40
N MET A 120 -10.46 -14.30 6.16
CA MET A 120 -10.33 -15.20 7.31
C MET A 120 -10.48 -16.68 6.90
N GLY A 121 -10.90 -16.94 5.66
CA GLY A 121 -11.00 -18.27 5.06
C GLY A 121 -10.03 -18.47 3.90
N ALA A 122 -10.07 -19.68 3.31
CA ALA A 122 -9.29 -20.02 2.12
C ALA A 122 -10.03 -19.74 0.79
N SER A 123 -11.16 -19.03 0.82
CA SER A 123 -12.04 -18.88 -0.35
C SER A 123 -11.75 -17.59 -1.13
N HIS A 124 -11.12 -17.74 -2.29
CA HIS A 124 -10.82 -16.68 -3.25
C HIS A 124 -12.03 -15.89 -3.78
N LEU A 125 -13.26 -16.34 -3.54
CA LEU A 125 -14.49 -15.71 -4.07
C LEU A 125 -14.95 -14.48 -3.27
N GLY A 126 -14.29 -14.14 -2.16
CA GLY A 126 -14.73 -13.05 -1.29
C GLY A 126 -16.04 -13.32 -0.55
N LEU A 127 -16.42 -14.60 -0.44
CA LEU A 127 -17.63 -15.07 0.24
C LEU A 127 -17.38 -15.46 1.71
N SER A 128 -16.12 -15.53 2.14
CA SER A 128 -15.76 -15.73 3.55
C SER A 128 -15.71 -14.40 4.31
N ASP A 129 -15.87 -14.49 5.63
CA ASP A 129 -15.67 -13.35 6.52
C ASP A 129 -14.27 -12.76 6.35
N SER A 130 -14.17 -11.45 6.51
CA SER A 130 -12.90 -10.72 6.52
C SER A 130 -12.63 -10.17 7.91
N VAL A 131 -11.36 -9.91 8.22
CA VAL A 131 -11.03 -9.14 9.41
C VAL A 131 -11.75 -7.80 9.35
N ARG A 132 -12.23 -7.33 10.50
CA ARG A 132 -12.82 -5.99 10.59
C ARG A 132 -11.76 -4.95 10.26
N ALA A 133 -12.05 -4.11 9.28
CA ALA A 133 -11.17 -3.05 8.80
C ALA A 133 -11.99 -1.80 8.43
N THR A 134 -11.32 -0.67 8.27
CA THR A 134 -11.98 0.56 7.84
C THR A 134 -12.28 0.51 6.35
N CYS A 135 -13.52 0.80 5.98
CA CYS A 135 -13.93 0.98 4.59
C CYS A 135 -13.91 2.48 4.27
N PHE A 136 -12.96 2.91 3.45
CA PHE A 136 -12.82 4.30 3.03
C PHE A 136 -13.73 4.60 1.82
N PRO A 137 -14.03 5.88 1.54
CA PRO A 137 -14.67 6.26 0.29
C PRO A 137 -13.90 5.72 -0.91
N THR A 138 -14.62 5.38 -1.99
CA THR A 138 -14.01 4.84 -3.19
C THR A 138 -13.05 5.84 -3.83
N ALA A 139 -12.10 5.38 -4.65
CA ALA A 139 -11.14 6.26 -5.32
C ALA A 139 -11.84 7.31 -6.21
N SER A 140 -13.02 7.03 -6.75
CA SER A 140 -13.81 8.04 -7.47
C SER A 140 -14.28 9.20 -6.59
N ALA A 141 -14.66 8.91 -5.34
CA ALA A 141 -15.08 9.92 -4.38
C ALA A 141 -13.88 10.68 -3.81
N LEU A 142 -12.82 9.96 -3.42
CA LEU A 142 -11.56 10.56 -2.98
C LEU A 142 -10.92 11.40 -4.10
N GLY A 143 -11.00 10.94 -5.34
CA GLY A 143 -10.53 11.68 -6.52
C GLY A 143 -11.22 13.03 -6.72
N ALA A 144 -12.48 13.15 -6.31
CA ALA A 144 -13.24 14.40 -6.38
C ALA A 144 -12.83 15.43 -5.32
N SER A 145 -12.01 15.05 -4.32
CA SER A 145 -11.45 16.00 -3.34
C SER A 145 -10.32 16.84 -3.91
N TRP A 146 -9.57 16.31 -4.90
CA TRP A 146 -8.32 16.91 -5.40
C TRP A 146 -7.31 17.23 -4.29
N ASP A 147 -7.34 16.46 -3.20
CA ASP A 147 -6.55 16.70 -1.99
C ASP A 147 -5.52 15.57 -1.78
N PRO A 148 -4.24 15.78 -2.20
CA PRO A 148 -3.17 14.81 -1.96
C PRO A 148 -2.91 14.54 -0.48
N GLU A 149 -3.05 15.52 0.41
CA GLU A 149 -2.80 15.34 1.84
C GLU A 149 -3.85 14.42 2.45
N LEU A 150 -5.13 14.57 2.06
CA LEU A 150 -6.19 13.62 2.42
C LEU A 150 -5.84 12.19 1.95
N LEU A 151 -5.33 12.03 0.73
CA LEU A 151 -4.96 10.70 0.22
C LEU A 151 -3.74 10.13 0.94
N TYR A 152 -2.79 10.97 1.37
CA TYR A 152 -1.69 10.55 2.23
C TYR A 152 -2.21 10.03 3.57
N ASP A 153 -3.16 10.72 4.20
CA ASP A 153 -3.75 10.31 5.48
C ASP A 153 -4.55 9.00 5.36
N VAL A 154 -5.34 8.86 4.30
CA VAL A 154 -6.04 7.59 4.00
C VAL A 154 -5.03 6.45 3.79
N GLY A 155 -3.98 6.68 3.00
CA GLY A 155 -2.91 5.70 2.79
C GLY A 155 -2.19 5.35 4.10
N SER A 156 -1.95 6.34 4.95
CA SER A 156 -1.33 6.18 6.26
C SER A 156 -2.21 5.34 7.19
N ALA A 157 -3.52 5.56 7.23
CA ALA A 157 -4.43 4.74 8.03
C ALA A 157 -4.44 3.29 7.54
N LEU A 158 -4.51 3.07 6.23
CA LEU A 158 -4.43 1.72 5.63
C LEU A 158 -3.11 1.02 5.93
N GLY A 159 -1.98 1.72 5.83
CA GLY A 159 -0.68 1.17 6.18
C GLY A 159 -0.61 0.70 7.64
N ALA A 160 -1.20 1.46 8.57
CA ALA A 160 -1.29 1.07 9.97
C ALA A 160 -2.17 -0.19 10.16
N GLU A 161 -3.32 -0.27 9.47
CA GLU A 161 -4.17 -1.47 9.50
C GLU A 161 -3.45 -2.70 8.93
N CYS A 162 -2.71 -2.55 7.84
CA CYS A 162 -1.89 -3.64 7.29
C CYS A 162 -0.84 -4.14 8.28
N VAL A 163 -0.15 -3.24 8.99
CA VAL A 163 0.81 -3.62 10.03
C VAL A 163 0.13 -4.38 11.17
N ALA A 164 -1.06 -3.93 11.59
CA ALA A 164 -1.84 -4.59 12.65
C ALA A 164 -2.35 -5.98 12.23
N GLN A 165 -2.55 -6.20 10.93
CA GLN A 165 -3.07 -7.44 10.36
C GLN A 165 -1.99 -8.32 9.70
N ASP A 166 -0.71 -8.01 9.91
CA ASP A 166 0.42 -8.76 9.34
C ASP A 166 0.35 -8.91 7.80
N VAL A 167 -0.01 -7.81 7.12
CA VAL A 167 -0.07 -7.73 5.66
C VAL A 167 1.12 -6.93 5.16
N ALA A 168 1.94 -7.55 4.32
CA ALA A 168 3.16 -6.95 3.80
C ALA A 168 2.90 -6.07 2.57
N THR A 169 1.86 -6.35 1.78
CA THR A 169 1.51 -5.55 0.59
C THR A 169 0.00 -5.43 0.44
N ILE A 170 -0.48 -4.20 0.30
CA ILE A 170 -1.87 -3.91 -0.06
C ILE A 170 -2.01 -3.77 -1.59
N LEU A 171 -3.02 -4.41 -2.16
CA LEU A 171 -3.27 -4.42 -3.60
C LEU A 171 -4.02 -3.16 -4.03
N GLY A 172 -3.32 -2.03 -4.05
CA GLY A 172 -3.79 -0.74 -4.54
C GLY A 172 -2.67 0.31 -4.56
N PRO A 173 -2.95 1.54 -5.03
CA PRO A 173 -4.24 2.02 -5.52
C PRO A 173 -4.53 1.61 -6.98
N GLY A 174 -5.80 1.73 -7.39
CA GLY A 174 -6.24 1.57 -8.78
C GLY A 174 -6.18 2.90 -9.54
N ILE A 175 -5.51 2.93 -10.69
CA ILE A 175 -5.28 4.17 -11.47
C ILE A 175 -5.55 4.04 -12.97
N ASN A 176 -6.35 3.06 -13.39
CA ASN A 176 -6.75 3.02 -14.80
C ASN A 176 -7.59 4.26 -15.14
N ILE A 177 -7.35 4.85 -16.31
CA ILE A 177 -8.08 6.03 -16.77
C ILE A 177 -9.56 5.67 -17.02
N LYS A 178 -10.46 6.51 -16.52
CA LYS A 178 -11.91 6.43 -16.77
C LYS A 178 -12.26 6.81 -18.21
N ARG A 179 -11.78 6.04 -19.19
CA ARG A 179 -11.98 6.30 -20.63
C ARG A 179 -13.45 6.36 -21.02
N HIS A 180 -14.28 5.55 -20.37
CA HIS A 180 -15.72 5.48 -20.62
C HIS A 180 -16.48 5.37 -19.30
N PRO A 181 -17.56 6.14 -19.10
CA PRO A 181 -18.28 6.17 -17.81
C PRO A 181 -18.88 4.82 -17.42
N GLN A 182 -19.18 3.95 -18.39
CA GLN A 182 -19.77 2.62 -18.15
C GLN A 182 -18.76 1.53 -17.75
N CYS A 183 -17.47 1.83 -17.59
CA CYS A 183 -16.54 0.83 -17.07
C CYS A 183 -16.91 0.45 -15.63
N GLY A 184 -17.15 -0.85 -15.38
CA GLY A 184 -17.64 -1.37 -14.11
C GLY A 184 -16.71 -1.13 -12.90
N ARG A 185 -15.44 -0.78 -13.15
CA ARG A 185 -14.44 -0.48 -12.11
C ARG A 185 -14.08 0.99 -12.01
N ASN A 186 -14.83 1.89 -12.64
CA ASN A 186 -14.57 3.34 -12.49
C ASN A 186 -14.62 3.82 -11.05
N PHE A 187 -15.39 3.18 -10.16
CA PHE A 187 -15.46 3.57 -8.75
C PHE A 187 -14.12 3.42 -8.02
N GLU A 188 -13.28 2.45 -8.41
CA GLU A 188 -11.97 2.18 -7.79
C GLU A 188 -10.80 2.90 -8.47
N TYR A 189 -11.07 3.76 -9.46
CA TYR A 189 -10.09 4.61 -10.12
C TYR A 189 -10.31 6.10 -9.78
N PHE A 190 -9.23 6.90 -9.73
CA PHE A 190 -9.32 8.31 -9.33
C PHE A 190 -10.02 9.20 -10.36
N SER A 191 -9.48 9.31 -11.58
CA SER A 191 -9.93 10.31 -12.56
C SER A 191 -9.87 9.80 -14.01
N GLU A 192 -10.53 10.52 -14.91
CA GLU A 192 -10.25 10.45 -16.35
C GLU A 192 -8.97 11.21 -16.73
N ASP A 193 -8.52 12.14 -15.88
CA ASP A 193 -7.30 12.89 -16.08
C ASP A 193 -6.07 12.11 -15.54
N PRO A 194 -5.01 11.93 -16.34
CA PRO A 194 -3.83 11.20 -15.93
C PRO A 194 -2.97 11.93 -14.89
N HIS A 195 -2.96 13.26 -14.88
CA HIS A 195 -2.18 14.04 -13.93
C HIS A 195 -2.80 13.96 -12.53
N VAL A 196 -4.11 14.20 -12.42
CA VAL A 196 -4.87 14.03 -11.16
C VAL A 196 -4.72 12.61 -10.63
N SER A 197 -4.85 11.60 -11.50
CA SER A 197 -4.70 10.19 -11.09
C SER A 197 -3.29 9.89 -10.59
N GLY A 198 -2.26 10.49 -11.20
CA GLY A 198 -0.87 10.34 -10.80
C GLY A 198 -0.57 10.97 -9.44
N GLU A 199 -0.92 12.24 -9.26
CA GLU A 199 -0.66 12.98 -8.01
C GLU A 199 -1.32 12.32 -6.80
N LEU A 200 -2.60 11.98 -6.91
CA LEU A 200 -3.35 11.33 -5.82
C LEU A 200 -2.82 9.93 -5.50
N ALA A 201 -2.42 9.16 -6.52
CA ALA A 201 -1.84 7.84 -6.32
C ALA A 201 -0.48 7.90 -5.61
N VAL A 202 0.36 8.87 -5.96
CA VAL A 202 1.66 9.08 -5.30
C VAL A 202 1.45 9.40 -3.82
N ALA A 203 0.50 10.26 -3.49
CA ALA A 203 0.22 10.61 -2.09
C ALA A 203 -0.27 9.40 -1.28
N PHE A 204 -1.24 8.64 -1.82
CA PHE A 204 -1.69 7.39 -1.23
C PHE A 204 -0.54 6.40 -0.99
N ILE A 205 0.32 6.19 -2.00
CA ILE A 205 1.45 5.27 -1.91
C ILE A 205 2.44 5.70 -0.84
N LYS A 206 2.78 7.00 -0.78
CA LYS A 206 3.65 7.55 0.28
C LYS A 206 3.05 7.33 1.66
N GLY A 207 1.72 7.53 1.79
CA GLY A 207 0.97 7.28 3.01
C GLY A 207 1.09 5.84 3.49
N VAL A 208 0.88 4.85 2.61
CA VAL A 208 1.01 3.43 2.97
C VAL A 208 2.46 3.07 3.30
N GLN A 209 3.40 3.42 2.41
CA GLN A 209 4.80 2.97 2.51
C GLN A 209 5.57 3.58 3.68
N ARG A 210 5.08 4.67 4.30
CA ARG A 210 5.68 5.21 5.54
C ARG A 210 5.71 4.20 6.69
N HIS A 211 4.83 3.19 6.65
CA HIS A 211 4.71 2.12 7.64
C HIS A 211 5.51 0.87 7.28
N GLY A 212 6.30 0.92 6.20
CA GLY A 212 7.00 -0.24 5.67
C GLY A 212 6.11 -1.21 4.88
N VAL A 213 4.83 -0.90 4.67
CA VAL A 213 3.91 -1.75 3.89
C VAL A 213 4.05 -1.43 2.40
N GLY A 214 4.17 -2.46 1.57
CA GLY A 214 4.21 -2.33 0.11
C GLY A 214 2.84 -1.98 -0.48
N THR A 215 2.86 -1.33 -1.64
CA THR A 215 1.67 -1.08 -2.47
C THR A 215 1.79 -1.76 -3.82
N SER A 216 0.65 -2.12 -4.42
CA SER A 216 0.58 -2.66 -5.78
C SER A 216 -0.27 -1.73 -6.66
N LEU A 217 0.40 -0.77 -7.30
CA LEU A 217 -0.22 0.13 -8.26
C LEU A 217 -0.82 -0.67 -9.41
N LYS A 218 -2.13 -0.53 -9.66
CA LYS A 218 -2.87 -1.39 -10.59
C LYS A 218 -3.85 -0.61 -11.47
N HIS A 219 -4.25 -1.12 -12.63
CA HIS A 219 -3.76 -2.30 -13.33
C HIS A 219 -2.90 -1.83 -14.49
N PHE A 220 -1.63 -2.22 -14.51
CA PHE A 220 -0.72 -1.86 -15.58
C PHE A 220 -0.92 -2.81 -16.78
N ALA A 221 -1.42 -2.37 -17.94
CA ALA A 221 -2.02 -1.08 -18.26
C ALA A 221 -3.33 -1.29 -19.05
N CYS A 222 -4.09 -0.20 -19.27
CA CYS A 222 -5.28 -0.18 -20.14
C CYS A 222 -6.45 -1.09 -19.75
N ASN A 223 -6.58 -1.48 -18.48
CA ASN A 223 -7.78 -2.15 -17.97
C ASN A 223 -8.93 -1.15 -17.74
N GLN A 224 -9.54 -0.68 -18.84
CA GLN A 224 -10.55 0.38 -18.86
C GLN A 224 -11.95 -0.10 -19.27
N GLN A 225 -12.13 -1.43 -19.37
CA GLN A 225 -13.43 -2.07 -19.58
C GLN A 225 -13.41 -3.43 -18.87
N GLU A 226 -14.52 -3.82 -18.26
CA GLU A 226 -14.61 -5.12 -17.58
C GLU A 226 -15.14 -6.22 -18.49
N LYS A 227 -16.00 -5.86 -19.46
CA LYS A 227 -16.51 -6.80 -20.45
C LYS A 227 -15.33 -7.37 -21.26
N ASP A 228 -15.24 -8.69 -21.27
CA ASP A 228 -14.21 -9.46 -21.98
C ASP A 228 -12.76 -9.07 -21.61
N ARG A 229 -12.52 -8.60 -20.37
CA ARG A 229 -11.17 -8.23 -19.89
C ARG A 229 -10.20 -9.41 -19.86
N LEU A 230 -10.72 -10.63 -19.80
CA LEU A 230 -10.00 -11.89 -20.04
C LEU A 230 -10.60 -12.50 -21.32
N PRO A 231 -9.97 -12.35 -22.49
CA PRO A 231 -10.49 -12.96 -23.71
C PRO A 231 -10.45 -14.49 -23.57
N GLY A 232 -11.62 -15.14 -23.51
CA GLY A 232 -11.73 -16.60 -23.37
C GLY A 232 -12.99 -17.13 -22.66
N GLY A 233 -13.79 -16.28 -22.02
CA GLY A 233 -15.12 -16.67 -21.53
C GLY A 233 -16.12 -16.76 -22.70
N THR A 234 -16.84 -17.88 -22.79
CA THR A 234 -17.85 -18.21 -23.82
C THR A 234 -18.72 -17.02 -24.27
N ARG A 235 -18.81 -16.83 -25.60
CA ARG A 235 -19.86 -16.04 -26.26
C ARG A 235 -21.24 -16.66 -26.05
#